data_AF-A0A6L3EX20-F1
#
_entry.id   AF-A0A6L3EX20-F1
#
_cell.length_a   1.000
_cell.length_b   1.000
_cell.length_c   1.000
_cell.angle_alpha   90.00
_cell.angle_beta   90.00
_cell.angle_gamma   90.00
#
_symmetry.space_group_name_H-M   'P 1'
#
loop_
_entity.id
_entity.type
_entity.pdbx_description
1 polymer ?
#
loop_
_entity_poly.entity_id
_entity_poly.type
_entity_poly.pdbx_seq_one_letter_code
_entity_poly.pdbx_strand_id
1 'polypeptide(L)'
;MAKWWSFKKQANNDSEALFQEAETAMRQQFEEAMTKGASRQALIHKIETESQQLEQQSPTPQIKAKLRAFDLLYSELRPRMLGNLSNGKAHEMAGQVEQAIVAYEAAMLDQVPTRFPYEHLRVIYRRQGQFEEALRVCKTAVSNPYLTPKDHAHFQSWVEKFSIQVQ
;
A
#
# COMPACT_ATOMS: atom_id res chain seq x y z
N MET A 1 16.34 20.63 -55.38
CA MET A 1 16.94 20.27 -54.08
C MET A 1 15.88 20.44 -52.99
N ALA A 2 15.26 19.34 -52.56
CA ALA A 2 14.26 19.37 -51.50
C ALA A 2 14.96 19.46 -50.14
N LYS A 3 14.78 20.58 -49.43
CA LYS A 3 15.17 20.71 -48.03
C LYS A 3 14.24 19.83 -47.21
N TRP A 4 14.67 18.59 -46.98
CA TRP A 4 14.12 17.74 -45.93
C TRP A 4 14.25 18.51 -44.61
N TRP A 5 13.15 19.08 -44.15
CA TRP A 5 13.04 19.52 -42.76
C TRP A 5 13.22 18.28 -41.90
N SER A 6 14.41 18.14 -41.32
CA SER A 6 14.61 17.30 -40.15
C SER A 6 13.82 17.95 -39.01
N PHE A 7 12.52 17.64 -38.93
CA PHE A 7 11.81 17.65 -37.66
C PHE A 7 12.51 16.61 -36.80
N LYS A 8 13.65 17.01 -36.21
CA LYS A 8 14.28 16.29 -35.14
C LYS A 8 13.17 16.07 -34.12
N LYS A 9 13.09 14.81 -33.71
CA LYS A 9 12.39 14.28 -32.56
C LYS A 9 12.87 14.98 -31.28
N GLN A 10 12.69 16.30 -31.19
CA GLN A 10 12.67 17.07 -29.96
C GLN A 10 11.30 16.85 -29.32
N ALA A 11 10.93 15.58 -29.15
CA ALA A 11 9.98 15.23 -28.11
C ALA A 11 10.72 15.48 -26.78
N ASN A 12 10.76 16.75 -26.41
CA ASN A 12 10.62 17.24 -25.04
C ASN A 12 11.67 16.76 -24.02
N ASN A 13 12.97 16.96 -24.30
CA ASN A 13 14.05 16.74 -23.31
C ASN A 13 13.73 17.39 -21.95
N ASP A 14 13.14 18.59 -21.95
CA ASP A 14 12.78 19.31 -20.72
C ASP A 14 11.62 18.63 -19.98
N SER A 15 10.62 18.08 -20.68
CA SER A 15 9.51 17.36 -20.05
C SER A 15 9.95 16.01 -19.49
N GLU A 16 10.91 15.34 -20.13
CA GLU A 16 11.48 14.11 -19.58
C GLU A 16 12.36 14.43 -18.37
N ALA A 17 13.18 15.49 -18.41
CA ALA A 17 13.96 15.94 -17.27
C ALA A 17 13.07 16.29 -16.05
N LEU A 18 11.98 17.04 -16.27
CA LEU A 18 11.00 17.36 -15.21
C LEU A 18 10.35 16.10 -14.62
N PHE A 19 10.07 15.10 -15.46
CA PHE A 19 9.53 13.81 -14.99
C PHE A 19 10.56 13.05 -14.14
N GLN A 20 11.81 12.94 -14.61
CA GLN A 20 12.87 12.26 -13.88
C GLN A 20 13.18 12.93 -12.54
N GLU A 21 13.17 14.27 -12.50
CA GLU A 21 13.30 15.06 -11.27
C GLU A 21 12.15 14.76 -10.30
N ALA A 22 10.90 14.81 -10.78
CA ALA A 22 9.72 14.53 -9.96
C ALA A 22 9.72 13.08 -9.44
N GLU A 23 10.03 12.10 -10.29
CA GLU A 23 10.13 10.70 -9.92
C GLU A 23 11.19 10.48 -8.83
N THR A 24 12.40 11.00 -9.04
CA THR A 24 13.51 10.82 -8.10
C THR A 24 13.18 11.44 -6.73
N ALA A 25 12.64 12.66 -6.73
CA ALA A 25 12.25 13.33 -5.51
C ALA A 25 11.15 12.56 -4.75
N MET A 26 10.12 12.07 -5.46
CA MET A 26 9.05 11.28 -4.85
C MET A 26 9.56 9.94 -4.31
N ARG A 27 10.45 9.24 -5.03
CA ARG A 27 11.06 7.98 -4.57
C ARG A 27 11.82 8.19 -3.27
N GLN A 28 12.64 9.23 -3.19
CA GLN A 28 13.37 9.57 -1.97
C GLN A 28 12.42 9.85 -0.79
N GLN A 29 11.36 10.63 -1.03
CA GLN A 29 10.35 10.90 -0.01
C GLN A 29 9.62 9.62 0.46
N PHE A 30 9.32 8.71 -0.46
CA PHE A 30 8.64 7.46 -0.14
C PHE A 30 9.56 6.52 0.63
N GLU A 31 10.82 6.42 0.25
CA GLU A 31 11.82 5.65 0.99
C GLU A 31 12.01 6.19 2.41
N GLU A 32 12.13 7.52 2.56
CA GLU A 32 12.19 8.16 3.88
C GLU A 32 10.91 7.90 4.70
N ALA A 33 9.73 7.98 4.08
CA ALA A 33 8.48 7.67 4.75
C ALA A 33 8.42 6.20 5.20
N MET A 34 8.85 5.26 4.36
CA MET A 34 8.89 3.83 4.70
C MET A 34 9.87 3.53 5.83
N THR A 35 11.05 4.19 5.86
CA THR A 35 12.01 4.03 6.99
C THR A 35 11.46 4.59 8.30
N LYS A 36 10.55 5.57 8.23
CA LYS A 36 9.77 6.09 9.37
C LYS A 36 8.53 5.26 9.71
N GLY A 37 8.30 4.14 9.03
CA GLY A 37 7.20 3.21 9.32
C GLY A 37 5.90 3.50 8.57
N ALA A 38 5.91 4.32 7.51
CA ALA A 38 4.75 4.44 6.63
C ALA A 38 4.46 3.11 5.92
N SER A 39 3.18 2.75 5.80
CA SER A 39 2.74 1.60 5.02
C SER A 39 2.66 1.94 3.53
N ARG A 40 2.68 0.92 2.67
CA ARG A 40 2.41 1.13 1.23
C ARG A 40 1.02 1.71 0.98
N GLN A 41 0.01 1.32 1.76
CA GLN A 41 -1.33 1.92 1.66
C GLN A 41 -1.30 3.42 2.00
N ALA A 42 -0.48 3.86 2.96
CA ALA A 42 -0.34 5.28 3.26
C ALA A 42 0.30 6.07 2.12
N LEU A 43 1.31 5.50 1.46
CA LEU A 43 1.90 6.12 0.27
C LEU A 43 0.90 6.20 -0.89
N ILE A 44 0.14 5.13 -1.12
CA ILE A 44 -0.92 5.11 -2.15
C ILE A 44 -1.97 6.18 -1.87
N HIS A 45 -2.43 6.29 -0.62
CA HIS A 45 -3.40 7.31 -0.23
C HIS A 45 -2.85 8.74 -0.42
N LYS A 46 -1.57 8.95 -0.12
CA LYS A 46 -0.87 10.22 -0.37
C LYS A 46 -0.86 10.55 -1.87
N ILE A 47 -0.51 9.58 -2.72
CA ILE A 47 -0.55 9.75 -4.18
C ILE A 47 -1.95 10.16 -4.63
N GLU A 48 -2.98 9.41 -4.24
CA GLU A 48 -4.37 9.66 -4.64
C GLU A 48 -4.84 11.06 -4.22
N THR A 49 -4.47 11.51 -3.02
CA THR A 49 -4.87 12.81 -2.48
C THR A 49 -4.13 13.94 -3.20
N GLU A 50 -2.82 13.82 -3.38
CA GLU A 50 -2.01 14.85 -4.03
C GLU A 50 -2.29 14.94 -5.53
N SER A 51 -2.54 13.81 -6.21
CA SER A 51 -2.92 13.81 -7.62
C SER A 51 -4.22 14.56 -7.85
N GLN A 52 -5.25 14.31 -7.04
CA GLN A 52 -6.54 15.02 -7.11
C GLN A 52 -6.38 16.52 -6.89
N GLN A 53 -5.50 16.95 -5.97
CA GLN A 53 -5.22 18.37 -5.74
C GLN A 53 -4.50 19.02 -6.93
N LEU A 54 -3.57 18.29 -7.56
CA LEU A 54 -2.86 18.78 -8.74
C LEU A 54 -3.75 18.86 -9.98
N GLU A 55 -4.70 17.93 -10.14
CA GLU A 55 -5.67 17.94 -11.25
C GLU A 55 -6.60 19.17 -11.24
N GLN A 56 -6.84 19.75 -10.06
CA GLN A 56 -7.62 21.00 -9.92
C GLN A 56 -6.85 22.25 -10.34
N GLN A 57 -5.53 22.15 -10.51
CA GLN A 57 -4.67 23.27 -10.86
C GLN A 57 -4.55 23.43 -12.38
N SER A 58 -4.07 24.59 -12.81
CA SER A 58 -3.79 24.82 -14.24
C SER A 58 -2.72 23.86 -14.75
N PRO A 59 -2.90 23.20 -15.91
CA PRO A 59 -2.01 22.13 -16.36
C PRO A 59 -0.66 22.68 -16.88
N THR A 60 0.33 22.77 -16.00
CA THR A 60 1.72 23.13 -16.33
C THR A 60 2.57 21.89 -16.67
N PRO A 61 3.71 22.04 -17.38
CA PRO A 61 4.64 20.94 -17.61
C PRO A 61 5.10 20.24 -16.32
N GLN A 62 5.30 21.01 -15.24
CA GLN A 62 5.69 20.50 -13.92
C GLN A 62 4.59 19.66 -13.29
N ILE A 63 3.32 20.12 -13.39
CA ILE A 63 2.17 19.37 -12.88
C ILE A 63 2.01 18.06 -13.66
N LYS A 64 2.09 18.12 -15.00
CA LYS A 64 2.01 16.92 -15.85
C LYS A 64 3.12 15.92 -15.54
N ALA A 65 4.35 16.40 -15.32
CA ALA A 65 5.48 15.56 -14.93
C ALA A 65 5.26 14.88 -13.57
N LYS A 66 4.76 15.62 -12.57
CA LYS A 66 4.42 15.07 -11.25
C LYS A 66 3.30 14.04 -11.31
N LEU A 67 2.21 14.31 -12.05
CA LEU A 67 1.12 13.36 -12.24
C LEU A 67 1.60 12.06 -12.90
N ARG A 68 2.47 12.16 -13.93
CA ARG A 68 3.10 10.99 -14.55
C ARG A 68 3.97 10.20 -13.55
N ALA A 69 4.71 10.87 -12.68
CA ALA A 69 5.49 10.21 -11.63
C ALA A 69 4.57 9.51 -10.61
N PHE A 70 3.46 10.14 -10.22
CA PHE A 70 2.43 9.51 -9.39
C PHE A 70 1.85 8.26 -10.04
N ASP A 71 1.47 8.31 -11.32
CA ASP A 71 0.94 7.15 -12.05
C ASP A 71 1.93 5.98 -12.04
N LEU A 72 3.22 6.26 -12.31
CA LEU A 72 4.28 5.25 -12.28
C LEU A 72 4.39 4.63 -10.87
N LEU A 73 4.56 5.45 -9.83
CA LEU A 73 4.75 4.95 -8.47
C LEU A 73 3.52 4.20 -7.95
N TYR A 74 2.32 4.67 -8.29
CA TYR A 74 1.08 3.98 -7.99
C TYR A 74 1.05 2.58 -8.64
N SER A 75 1.42 2.50 -9.92
CA SER A 75 1.48 1.23 -10.65
C SER A 75 2.50 0.23 -10.09
N GLU A 76 3.55 0.70 -9.43
CA GLU A 76 4.54 -0.14 -8.77
C GLU A 76 4.12 -0.57 -7.36
N LEU A 77 3.56 0.36 -6.58
CA LEU A 77 3.20 0.13 -5.17
C LEU A 77 1.99 -0.79 -5.03
N ARG A 78 0.95 -0.57 -5.83
CA ARG A 78 -0.32 -1.28 -5.68
C ARG A 78 -0.19 -2.80 -5.88
N PRO A 79 0.50 -3.32 -6.91
CA PRO A 79 0.71 -4.77 -7.06
C PRO A 79 1.57 -5.36 -5.94
N ARG A 80 2.58 -4.63 -5.45
CA ARG A 80 3.43 -5.11 -4.34
C ARG A 80 2.63 -5.27 -3.05
N MET A 81 1.81 -4.28 -2.71
CA MET A 81 0.91 -4.32 -1.56
C MET A 81 -0.11 -5.48 -1.67
N LEU A 82 -0.75 -5.64 -2.84
CA LEU A 82 -1.75 -6.69 -3.05
C LEU A 82 -1.14 -8.08 -3.27
N GLY A 83 0.13 -8.15 -3.64
CA GLY A 83 0.86 -9.40 -3.87
C GLY A 83 0.95 -10.24 -2.62
N ASN A 84 1.27 -9.63 -1.47
CA ASN A 84 1.31 -10.31 -0.17
C ASN A 84 -0.05 -10.92 0.21
N LEU A 85 -1.14 -10.19 0.00
CA LEU A 85 -2.48 -10.70 0.23
C LEU A 85 -2.81 -11.90 -0.68
N SER A 86 -2.43 -11.82 -1.96
CA SER A 86 -2.70 -12.87 -2.94
C SER A 86 -1.88 -14.13 -2.63
N ASN A 87 -0.61 -13.97 -2.25
CA ASN A 87 0.26 -15.06 -1.82
C ASN A 87 -0.27 -15.74 -0.56
N GLY A 88 -0.74 -14.96 0.44
CA GLY A 88 -1.33 -15.53 1.66
C GLY A 88 -2.52 -16.43 1.37
N LYS A 89 -3.43 -15.99 0.47
CA LYS A 89 -4.56 -16.80 0.01
C LYS A 89 -4.10 -18.09 -0.67
N ALA A 90 -3.12 -17.99 -1.58
CA ALA A 90 -2.61 -19.14 -2.32
C ALA A 90 -1.96 -20.17 -1.40
N HIS A 91 -1.12 -19.73 -0.46
CA HIS A 91 -0.48 -20.60 0.52
C HIS A 91 -1.50 -21.26 1.46
N GLU A 92 -2.50 -20.51 1.95
CA GLU A 92 -3.54 -21.07 2.80
C GLU A 92 -4.39 -22.12 2.07
N MET A 93 -4.75 -21.87 0.81
CA MET A 93 -5.45 -22.84 -0.05
C MET A 93 -4.61 -24.10 -0.31
N ALA A 94 -3.28 -23.98 -0.33
CA ALA A 94 -2.35 -25.10 -0.46
C ALA A 94 -2.04 -25.81 0.88
N GLY A 95 -2.65 -25.39 1.99
CA GLY A 95 -2.36 -25.93 3.33
C GLY A 95 -1.00 -25.52 3.91
N GLN A 96 -0.32 -24.56 3.28
CA GLN A 96 0.98 -24.03 3.66
C GLN A 96 0.79 -22.89 4.68
N VAL A 97 0.38 -23.26 5.90
CA VAL A 97 -0.10 -22.30 6.92
C VAL A 97 1.00 -21.30 7.31
N GLU A 98 2.24 -21.74 7.47
CA GLU A 98 3.36 -20.90 7.90
C GLU A 98 3.67 -19.83 6.83
N GLN A 99 3.67 -20.20 5.55
CA GLN A 99 3.86 -19.27 4.45
C GLN A 99 2.68 -18.30 4.31
N ALA A 100 1.46 -18.77 4.60
CA ALA A 100 0.27 -17.92 4.63
C ALA A 100 0.38 -16.86 5.74
N ILE A 101 0.84 -17.24 6.94
CA ILE A 101 1.09 -16.30 8.05
C ILE A 101 2.09 -15.22 7.60
N VAL A 102 3.24 -15.60 7.06
CA VAL A 102 4.26 -14.64 6.60
C VAL A 102 3.68 -13.64 5.59
N ALA A 103 2.91 -14.13 4.63
CA ALA A 103 2.32 -13.30 3.60
C ALA A 103 1.19 -12.39 4.15
N TYR A 104 0.35 -12.88 5.05
CA TYR A 104 -0.68 -12.06 5.68
C TYR A 104 -0.10 -11.02 6.64
N GLU A 105 0.96 -11.33 7.40
CA GLU A 105 1.67 -10.36 8.23
C GLU A 105 2.24 -9.23 7.37
N ALA A 106 2.86 -9.56 6.23
CA ALA A 106 3.34 -8.56 5.29
C ALA A 106 2.20 -7.69 4.72
N ALA A 107 1.05 -8.28 4.38
CA ALA A 107 -0.14 -7.53 3.96
C ALA A 107 -0.71 -6.65 5.09
N MET A 108 -0.60 -7.11 6.34
CA MET A 108 -1.01 -6.36 7.52
C MET A 108 -0.12 -5.13 7.75
N LEU A 109 1.20 -5.28 7.60
CA LEU A 109 2.18 -4.19 7.66
C LEU A 109 1.96 -3.16 6.54
N ASP A 110 1.59 -3.63 5.35
CA ASP A 110 1.20 -2.76 4.24
C ASP A 110 -0.18 -2.10 4.43
N GLN A 111 -0.89 -2.41 5.54
CA GLN A 111 -2.20 -1.88 5.90
C GLN A 111 -3.24 -1.99 4.78
N VAL A 112 -3.24 -3.11 4.05
CA VAL A 112 -4.19 -3.35 2.95
C VAL A 112 -5.62 -3.03 3.42
N PRO A 113 -6.43 -2.27 2.64
CA PRO A 113 -7.73 -1.73 3.05
C PRO A 113 -8.83 -2.80 3.02
N THR A 114 -8.60 -3.91 3.69
CA THR A 114 -9.54 -5.02 3.81
C THR A 114 -9.28 -5.78 5.09
N ARG A 115 -10.34 -6.23 5.76
CA ARG A 115 -10.22 -7.07 6.97
C ARG A 115 -9.64 -8.46 6.71
N PHE A 116 -9.48 -8.87 5.46
CA PHE A 116 -9.12 -10.24 5.08
C PHE A 116 -7.85 -10.78 5.77
N PRO A 117 -6.65 -10.16 5.64
CA PRO A 117 -5.45 -10.71 6.27
C PRO A 117 -5.58 -10.77 7.81
N TYR A 118 -6.20 -9.75 8.42
CA TYR A 118 -6.44 -9.69 9.87
C TYR A 118 -7.34 -10.82 10.36
N GLU A 119 -8.43 -11.11 9.64
CA GLU A 119 -9.37 -12.17 10.02
C GLU A 119 -8.72 -13.55 9.94
N HIS A 120 -7.94 -13.79 8.89
CA HIS A 120 -7.25 -15.06 8.69
C HIS A 120 -6.12 -15.26 9.71
N LEU A 121 -5.24 -14.28 9.92
CA LEU A 121 -4.21 -14.34 10.96
C LEU A 121 -4.80 -14.60 12.34
N ARG A 122 -5.85 -13.85 12.71
CA ARG A 122 -6.57 -14.03 13.98
C ARG A 122 -7.07 -15.46 14.15
N VAL A 123 -7.68 -16.05 13.11
CA VAL A 123 -8.20 -17.43 13.15
C VAL A 123 -7.07 -18.44 13.24
N ILE A 124 -6.00 -18.27 12.46
CA ILE A 124 -4.82 -19.15 12.45
C ILE A 124 -4.17 -19.16 13.84
N TYR A 125 -3.82 -18.00 14.37
CA TYR A 125 -3.20 -17.88 15.69
C TYR A 125 -4.08 -18.43 16.81
N ARG A 126 -5.39 -18.14 16.79
CA ARG A 126 -6.33 -18.73 17.76
C ARG A 126 -6.36 -20.25 17.68
N ARG A 127 -6.35 -20.84 16.47
CA ARG A 127 -6.35 -22.30 16.29
C ARG A 127 -5.05 -22.95 16.77
N GLN A 128 -3.94 -22.22 16.72
CA GLN A 128 -2.65 -22.64 17.25
C GLN A 128 -2.52 -22.39 18.77
N GLY A 129 -3.54 -21.83 19.42
CA GLY A 129 -3.49 -21.48 20.85
C GLY A 129 -2.64 -20.24 21.17
N GLN A 130 -2.22 -19.50 20.15
CA GLN A 130 -1.42 -18.27 20.28
C GLN A 130 -2.36 -17.06 20.46
N PHE A 131 -2.97 -16.95 21.63
CA PHE A 131 -3.98 -15.93 21.90
C PHE A 131 -3.40 -14.51 21.95
N GLU A 132 -2.14 -14.36 22.37
CA GLU A 132 -1.42 -13.09 22.39
C GLU A 132 -1.23 -12.52 20.97
N GLU A 133 -0.85 -13.39 20.03
CA GLU A 133 -0.70 -13.00 18.62
C GLU A 133 -2.05 -12.69 17.97
N ALA A 134 -3.09 -13.49 18.27
CA ALA A 134 -4.45 -13.19 17.82
C ALA A 134 -4.94 -11.82 18.35
N LEU A 135 -4.62 -11.49 19.61
CA LEU A 135 -4.92 -10.19 20.21
C LEU A 135 -4.13 -9.06 19.56
N ARG A 136 -2.83 -9.24 19.28
CA ARG A 136 -2.00 -8.26 18.55
C ARG A 136 -2.63 -7.94 17.20
N VAL A 137 -2.99 -8.96 16.41
CA VAL A 137 -3.62 -8.79 15.09
C VAL A 137 -4.92 -8.00 15.20
N CYS A 138 -5.78 -8.30 16.18
CA CYS A 138 -7.01 -7.54 16.39
C CYS A 138 -6.74 -6.07 16.75
N LYS A 139 -5.76 -5.80 17.61
CA LYS A 139 -5.37 -4.42 17.94
C LYS A 139 -4.83 -3.68 16.72
N THR A 140 -3.97 -4.31 15.92
CA THR A 140 -3.45 -3.73 14.68
C THR A 140 -4.57 -3.43 13.69
N ALA A 141 -5.59 -4.29 13.59
CA ALA A 141 -6.77 -4.03 12.76
C ALA A 141 -7.56 -2.80 13.23
N VAL A 142 -7.78 -2.65 14.54
CA VAL A 142 -8.45 -1.48 15.11
C VAL A 142 -7.65 -0.19 14.84
N SER A 143 -6.31 -0.27 14.84
CA SER A 143 -5.45 0.87 14.53
C SER A 143 -5.25 1.15 13.03
N ASN A 144 -5.73 0.30 12.11
CA ASN A 144 -5.59 0.54 10.67
C ASN A 144 -6.62 1.59 10.21
N PRO A 145 -6.19 2.80 9.77
CA PRO A 145 -7.10 3.87 9.38
C PRO A 145 -7.84 3.58 8.05
N TYR A 146 -7.40 2.59 7.28
CA TYR A 146 -7.98 2.22 5.99
C TYR A 146 -9.04 1.12 6.08
N LEU A 147 -9.34 0.63 7.29
CA LEU A 147 -10.47 -0.26 7.53
C LEU A 147 -11.75 0.52 7.81
N THR A 148 -12.89 -0.10 7.52
CA THR A 148 -14.19 0.54 7.76
C THR A 148 -14.52 0.59 9.25
N PRO A 149 -15.38 1.52 9.71
CA PRO A 149 -15.84 1.53 11.11
C PRO A 149 -16.50 0.20 11.54
N LYS A 150 -17.15 -0.50 10.61
CA LYS A 150 -17.70 -1.83 10.83
C LYS A 150 -16.61 -2.87 11.10
N ASP A 151 -15.51 -2.81 10.36
CA ASP A 151 -14.36 -3.71 10.58
C ASP A 151 -13.68 -3.39 11.91
N HIS A 152 -13.52 -2.12 12.27
CA HIS A 152 -13.01 -1.72 13.59
C HIS A 152 -13.88 -2.29 14.72
N ALA A 153 -15.20 -2.13 14.64
CA ALA A 153 -16.13 -2.69 15.63
C ALA A 153 -16.05 -4.23 15.71
N HIS A 154 -15.91 -4.91 14.56
CA HIS A 154 -15.71 -6.37 14.52
C HIS A 154 -14.46 -6.80 15.28
N PHE A 155 -13.31 -6.14 15.04
CA PHE A 155 -12.07 -6.48 15.72
C PHE A 155 -12.02 -6.03 17.17
N GLN A 156 -12.70 -4.93 17.53
CA GLN A 156 -12.84 -4.50 18.92
C GLN A 156 -13.51 -5.56 19.78
N SER A 157 -14.57 -6.21 19.28
CA SER A 157 -15.20 -7.33 19.98
C SER A 157 -14.24 -8.51 20.20
N TRP A 158 -13.32 -8.75 19.28
CA TRP A 158 -12.28 -9.78 19.46
C TRP A 158 -11.19 -9.36 20.43
N VAL A 159 -10.81 -8.08 20.48
CA VAL A 159 -9.91 -7.53 21.50
C VAL A 159 -10.48 -7.79 22.89
N GLU A 160 -11.76 -7.51 23.13
CA GLU A 160 -12.44 -7.76 24.41
C GLU A 160 -12.40 -9.25 24.79
N LYS A 161 -12.72 -10.14 23.85
CA LYS A 161 -12.72 -11.59 24.07
C LYS A 161 -11.33 -12.14 24.40
N PHE A 162 -10.31 -11.78 23.64
CA PHE A 162 -8.96 -12.29 23.87
C PHE A 162 -8.31 -11.67 25.10
N SER A 163 -8.67 -10.44 25.48
CA SER A 163 -8.15 -9.82 26.71
C SER A 163 -8.56 -10.59 27.98
N ILE A 164 -9.69 -11.29 27.97
CA ILE A 164 -10.11 -12.18 29.07
C ILE A 164 -9.32 -13.50 29.05
N GLN A 165 -8.93 -13.99 27.87
CA GLN A 165 -8.26 -15.29 27.71
C GLN A 165 -6.75 -15.26 28.00
N VAL A 166 -6.14 -14.07 27.97
CA VAL A 166 -4.70 -13.85 28.20
C VAL A 166 -4.42 -13.43 29.67
N GLN A 167 -5.46 -13.31 30.50
CA GLN A 167 -5.37 -13.08 31.96
C GLN A 167 -5.23 -14.39 32.73
#